data_AF-A0A8J5IL54-F1
#
_entry.id   AF-A0A8J5IL54-F1
#
_cell.length_a   1.000
_cell.length_b   1.000
_cell.length_c   1.000
_cell.angle_alpha   90.00
_cell.angle_beta   90.00
_cell.angle_gamma   90.00
#
_symmetry.space_group_name_H-M   'P 1'
#
loop_
_entity.id
_entity.type
_entity.pdbx_description
1 polymer ?
#
loop_
_entity_poly.entity_id
_entity_poly.type
_entity_poly.pdbx_seq_one_letter_code
_entity_poly.pdbx_strand_id
1 'polypeptide(L)'
;MFQVLRLSAATQELPKSIICNVHGVNPKFLKVGEKIAAEKEQGNQAFSKGAYFLGKMVWAKGYRELIDLFAKHKNDLEGFKLDIYGSGEDSQEVQYAARKLDLNLNFFKGRDHADDSLHGYKVFVNPSVSDVLCTATAEALAMGKFVICADHPSNEFFRAFPNCLTYKTSEDFVARVKEAMNNEPQPLTSEQRYNLSWEAATQRFMQYSELDKVLNNEETLSCKASGPKVNKSISMPILSEAVDGGLAFAHYCFTGNEILRLSTGAIPGTRDYSKQHCMDLHLLPPQVQNPVYGW
;
A
#
# COMPACT_ATOMS: atom_id res chain seq x y z
N MET A 1 17.08 -16.41 -14.30
CA MET A 1 17.25 -15.04 -14.83
C MET A 1 16.32 -14.14 -14.02
N PHE A 2 16.79 -13.03 -13.45
CA PHE A 2 15.96 -12.19 -12.56
C PHE A 2 15.13 -11.19 -13.37
N GLN A 3 13.88 -10.97 -12.95
CA GLN A 3 12.96 -9.94 -13.46
C GLN A 3 12.75 -8.88 -12.39
N VAL A 4 12.79 -7.60 -12.78
CA VAL A 4 12.64 -6.48 -11.84
C VAL A 4 11.21 -5.98 -11.87
N LEU A 5 10.50 -6.06 -10.75
CA LEU A 5 9.16 -5.48 -10.63
C LEU A 5 9.26 -4.04 -10.15
N ARG A 6 8.70 -3.11 -10.94
CA ARG A 6 8.56 -1.70 -10.60
C ARG A 6 7.10 -1.44 -10.24
N LEU A 7 6.84 -0.92 -9.04
CA LEU A 7 5.47 -0.65 -8.59
C LEU A 7 4.75 0.40 -9.45
N SER A 8 5.52 1.28 -10.09
CA SER A 8 5.02 2.29 -11.02
C SER A 8 6.12 2.78 -11.96
N ALA A 9 5.71 3.55 -12.98
CA ALA A 9 6.64 4.22 -13.89
C ALA A 9 7.40 5.41 -13.25
N ALA A 10 7.11 5.79 -12.00
CA ALA A 10 7.81 6.86 -11.30
C ALA A 10 9.25 6.49 -10.87
N THR A 11 9.58 5.20 -10.91
CA THR A 11 10.92 4.68 -10.61
C THR A 11 11.83 4.72 -11.82
N GLN A 12 13.15 4.64 -11.62
CA GLN A 12 14.11 4.48 -12.71
C GLN A 12 13.79 3.23 -13.54
N GLU A 13 13.87 3.36 -14.88
CA GLU A 13 13.79 2.21 -15.77
C GLU A 13 15.07 1.37 -15.69
N LEU A 14 14.87 0.07 -15.41
CA LEU A 14 15.95 -0.90 -15.26
C LEU A 14 15.86 -1.97 -16.36
N PRO A 15 16.99 -2.56 -16.78
CA PRO A 15 16.96 -3.70 -17.71
C PRO A 15 16.09 -4.83 -17.16
N LYS A 16 15.26 -5.43 -18.03
CA LYS A 16 14.34 -6.53 -17.67
C LYS A 16 13.35 -6.14 -16.56
N SER A 17 12.92 -4.87 -16.55
CA SER A 17 11.90 -4.40 -15.62
C SER A 17 10.51 -4.38 -16.25
N ILE A 18 9.49 -4.60 -15.42
CA ILE A 18 8.09 -4.44 -15.78
C ILE A 18 7.36 -3.63 -14.72
N ILE A 19 6.42 -2.81 -15.15
CA ILE A 19 5.56 -2.05 -14.24
C ILE A 19 4.41 -2.94 -13.82
N CYS A 20 4.33 -3.24 -12.52
CA CYS A 20 3.24 -3.99 -11.93
C CYS A 20 3.02 -3.54 -10.50
N ASN A 21 1.81 -3.03 -10.22
CA ASN A 21 1.42 -2.72 -8.85
C ASN A 21 1.09 -4.02 -8.10
N VAL A 22 2.04 -4.51 -7.32
CA VAL A 22 1.88 -5.69 -6.44
C VAL A 22 1.53 -5.29 -5.01
N HIS A 23 0.99 -4.09 -4.80
CA HIS A 23 0.47 -3.68 -3.51
C HIS A 23 -1.02 -4.05 -3.38
N GLY A 24 -1.36 -4.68 -2.26
CA GLY A 24 -2.73 -4.89 -1.83
C GLY A 24 -2.92 -4.28 -0.43
N VAL A 25 -4.16 -3.97 -0.09
CA VAL A 25 -4.51 -3.38 1.20
C VAL A 25 -4.91 -4.45 2.22
N ASN A 26 -4.75 -4.14 3.50
CA ASN A 26 -5.25 -4.98 4.57
C ASN A 26 -6.81 -5.11 4.47
N PRO A 27 -7.39 -6.31 4.65
CA PRO A 27 -8.84 -6.52 4.61
C PRO A 27 -9.65 -5.61 5.53
N LYS A 28 -9.07 -5.06 6.59
CA LYS A 28 -9.71 -4.06 7.46
C LYS A 28 -10.25 -2.86 6.67
N PHE A 29 -9.51 -2.39 5.66
CA PHE A 29 -9.92 -1.24 4.86
C PHE A 29 -11.11 -1.56 3.95
N LEU A 30 -11.12 -2.76 3.37
CA LEU A 30 -12.24 -3.24 2.55
C LEU A 30 -13.51 -3.42 3.40
N LYS A 31 -13.38 -3.96 4.62
CA LYS A 31 -14.49 -4.06 5.59
C LYS A 31 -15.08 -2.70 5.96
N VAL A 32 -14.24 -1.66 6.09
CA VAL A 32 -14.71 -0.28 6.29
C VAL A 32 -15.50 0.22 5.07
N GLY A 33 -14.99 -0.02 3.86
CA GLY A 33 -15.71 0.32 2.62
C GLY A 33 -17.06 -0.39 2.48
N GLU A 34 -17.14 -1.66 2.87
CA GLU A 34 -18.38 -2.44 2.90
C GLU A 34 -19.39 -1.87 3.90
N LYS A 35 -18.94 -1.49 5.10
CA LYS A 35 -19.79 -0.85 6.11
C LYS A 35 -20.36 0.47 5.61
N ILE A 36 -19.51 1.32 5.00
CA ILE A 36 -19.92 2.61 4.43
C ILE A 36 -20.93 2.41 3.29
N ALA A 37 -20.71 1.42 2.42
CA ALA A 37 -21.64 1.07 1.35
C ALA A 37 -23.01 0.64 1.91
N ALA A 38 -23.03 -0.21 2.94
CA ALA A 38 -24.26 -0.66 3.60
C ALA A 38 -25.00 0.49 4.29
N GLU A 39 -24.30 1.41 4.95
CA GLU A 39 -24.91 2.62 5.53
C GLU A 39 -25.58 3.48 4.44
N LYS A 40 -24.95 3.62 3.28
CA LYS A 40 -25.49 4.36 2.13
C LYS A 40 -26.74 3.68 1.55
N GLU A 41 -26.74 2.36 1.41
CA GLU A 41 -27.91 1.59 0.93
C GLU A 41 -29.12 1.72 1.86
N GLN A 42 -28.88 1.88 3.16
CA GLN A 42 -29.92 2.14 4.17
C GLN A 42 -30.41 3.60 4.19
N GLY A 43 -29.84 4.47 3.35
CA GLY A 43 -30.16 5.90 3.33
C GLY A 43 -29.55 6.70 4.48
N ASN A 44 -28.61 6.13 5.23
CA ASN A 44 -27.90 6.84 6.29
C ASN A 44 -26.78 7.71 5.71
N GLN A 45 -26.40 8.74 6.46
CA GLN A 45 -25.24 9.57 6.11
C GLN A 45 -23.95 8.77 6.34
N ALA A 46 -23.38 8.21 5.27
CA ALA A 46 -22.18 7.36 5.33
C ALA A 46 -20.88 8.14 5.62
N PHE A 47 -20.84 9.44 5.30
CA PHE A 47 -19.70 10.32 5.59
C PHE A 47 -20.12 11.54 6.40
N SER A 48 -19.51 11.71 7.57
CA SER A 48 -19.77 12.82 8.50
C SER A 48 -18.71 13.93 8.44
N LYS A 49 -17.62 13.71 7.70
CA LYS A 49 -16.50 14.64 7.57
C LYS A 49 -16.15 14.89 6.10
N GLY A 50 -15.54 16.04 5.83
CA GLY A 50 -15.13 16.46 4.49
C GLY A 50 -13.86 15.75 4.02
N ALA A 51 -12.79 16.52 3.84
CA ALA A 51 -11.54 16.03 3.27
C ALA A 51 -10.41 15.93 4.30
N TYR A 52 -9.46 15.02 4.02
CA TYR A 52 -8.23 14.88 4.78
C TYR A 52 -7.05 14.50 3.91
N PHE A 53 -5.85 14.79 4.42
CA PHE A 53 -4.57 14.27 3.95
C PHE A 53 -3.91 13.52 5.10
N LEU A 54 -3.21 12.42 4.80
CA LEU A 54 -2.52 11.59 5.78
C LEU A 54 -1.14 11.19 5.27
N GLY A 55 -0.11 11.44 6.08
CA GLY A 55 1.26 11.08 5.72
C GLY A 55 2.29 11.50 6.77
N LYS A 56 3.51 10.96 6.65
CA LYS A 56 4.65 11.44 7.45
C LYS A 56 4.94 12.88 7.05
N MET A 57 5.04 13.79 8.01
CA MET A 57 5.21 15.22 7.78
C MET A 57 6.65 15.55 7.39
N VAL A 58 6.94 15.32 6.10
CA VAL A 58 8.21 15.59 5.41
C VAL A 58 7.88 16.29 4.10
N TRP A 59 8.61 17.33 3.72
CA TRP A 59 8.32 18.14 2.53
C TRP A 59 8.12 17.33 1.26
N ALA A 60 8.92 16.28 1.07
CA ALA A 60 8.88 15.39 -0.08
C ALA A 60 7.66 14.45 -0.11
N LYS A 61 6.73 14.54 0.85
CA LYS A 61 5.51 13.72 0.92
C LYS A 61 4.26 14.49 0.52
N GLY A 62 4.37 15.38 -0.48
CA GLY A 62 3.23 16.13 -1.01
C GLY A 62 2.89 17.42 -0.24
N TYR A 63 3.58 17.73 0.86
CA TYR A 63 3.25 18.91 1.66
C TYR A 63 3.57 20.23 0.95
N ARG A 64 4.63 20.24 0.12
CA ARG A 64 4.97 21.42 -0.70
C ARG A 64 3.88 21.66 -1.74
N GLU A 65 3.54 20.62 -2.49
CA GLU A 65 2.49 20.61 -3.50
C GLU A 65 1.14 21.02 -2.89
N LEU A 66 0.81 20.50 -1.70
CA LEU A 66 -0.41 20.85 -1.00
C LEU A 66 -0.49 22.34 -0.66
N ILE A 67 0.57 22.87 -0.05
CA ILE A 67 0.63 24.29 0.35
C ILE A 67 0.58 25.18 -0.88
N ASP A 68 1.31 24.84 -1.95
CA ASP A 68 1.32 25.60 -3.19
C ASP A 68 -0.05 25.63 -3.86
N LEU A 69 -0.77 24.50 -3.89
CA LEU A 69 -2.14 24.41 -4.43
C LEU A 69 -3.12 25.29 -3.64
N PHE A 70 -3.10 25.19 -2.30
CA PHE A 70 -3.99 25.98 -1.44
C PHE A 70 -3.65 27.48 -1.48
N ALA A 71 -2.37 27.84 -1.56
CA ALA A 71 -1.95 29.22 -1.66
C ALA A 71 -2.34 29.85 -3.00
N LYS A 72 -2.13 29.12 -4.11
CA LYS A 72 -2.48 29.61 -5.46
C LYS A 72 -4.00 29.79 -5.63
N HIS A 73 -4.79 28.89 -5.06
CA HIS A 73 -6.26 28.85 -5.22
C HIS A 73 -7.01 29.21 -3.93
N LYS A 74 -6.43 30.07 -3.08
CA LYS A 74 -7.01 30.40 -1.76
C LYS A 74 -8.47 30.85 -1.83
N ASN A 75 -8.82 31.70 -2.80
CA ASN A 75 -10.19 32.19 -2.98
C ASN A 75 -11.13 31.11 -3.54
N ASP A 76 -10.65 30.28 -4.46
CA ASP A 76 -11.46 29.20 -5.04
C ASP A 76 -11.77 28.07 -4.02
N LEU A 77 -10.94 27.98 -2.98
CA LEU A 77 -10.96 26.96 -1.93
C LEU A 77 -11.34 27.51 -0.55
N GLU A 78 -11.87 28.74 -0.45
CA GLU A 78 -12.14 29.41 0.84
C GLU A 78 -12.99 28.55 1.79
N GLY A 79 -14.05 27.93 1.28
CA GLY A 79 -14.92 27.00 2.03
C GLY A 79 -14.40 25.57 2.16
N PHE A 80 -13.27 25.25 1.51
CA PHE A 80 -12.69 23.91 1.52
C PHE A 80 -11.67 23.77 2.65
N LYS A 81 -12.12 23.11 3.72
CA LYS A 81 -11.30 22.78 4.88
C LYS A 81 -10.67 21.41 4.72
N LEU A 82 -9.37 21.32 4.94
CA LEU A 82 -8.63 20.07 4.85
C LEU A 82 -7.95 19.74 6.18
N ASP A 83 -8.30 18.58 6.74
CA ASP A 83 -7.66 18.06 7.95
C ASP A 83 -6.40 17.25 7.58
N ILE A 84 -5.30 17.50 8.27
CA ILE A 84 -3.97 16.98 7.99
C ILE A 84 -3.53 16.10 9.15
N TYR A 85 -3.37 14.81 8.92
CA TYR A 85 -2.88 13.85 9.91
C TYR A 85 -1.45 13.47 9.61
N GLY A 86 -0.52 13.80 10.51
CA GLY A 86 0.88 13.47 10.29
C GLY A 86 1.81 13.92 11.39
N SER A 87 3.00 13.35 11.39
CA SER A 87 4.13 13.77 12.23
C SER A 87 5.42 13.45 11.49
N GLY A 88 6.49 14.20 11.76
CA GLY A 88 7.76 14.07 11.04
C GLY A 88 8.70 15.23 11.32
N GLU A 89 9.94 15.11 10.85
CA GLU A 89 11.00 16.10 11.04
C GLU A 89 10.60 17.54 10.63
N ASP A 90 9.82 17.68 9.55
CA ASP A 90 9.45 19.00 9.00
C ASP A 90 8.16 19.56 9.63
N SER A 91 7.66 18.97 10.72
CA SER A 91 6.32 19.28 11.24
C SER A 91 6.12 20.75 11.62
N GLN A 92 7.14 21.35 12.23
CA GLN A 92 7.09 22.75 12.64
C GLN A 92 7.11 23.68 11.42
N GLU A 93 7.95 23.40 10.43
CA GLU A 93 8.10 24.21 9.23
C GLU A 93 6.85 24.17 8.35
N VAL A 94 6.28 22.98 8.13
CA VAL A 94 5.05 22.81 7.34
C VAL A 94 3.89 23.58 7.97
N GLN A 95 3.70 23.44 9.29
CA GLN A 95 2.66 24.16 10.01
C GLN A 95 2.88 25.67 10.00
N TYR A 96 4.13 26.11 10.15
CA TYR A 96 4.49 27.53 10.07
C TYR A 96 4.20 28.11 8.68
N ALA A 97 4.59 27.42 7.61
CA ALA A 97 4.34 27.85 6.24
C ALA A 97 2.85 27.99 5.94
N ALA A 98 2.04 27.00 6.32
CA ALA A 98 0.58 27.04 6.15
C ALA A 98 -0.06 28.19 6.95
N ARG A 99 0.37 28.44 8.19
CA ARG A 99 -0.13 29.56 9.02
C ARG A 99 0.28 30.92 8.45
N LYS A 100 1.53 31.05 7.97
CA LYS A 100 2.04 32.29 7.38
C LYS A 100 1.24 32.71 6.14
N LEU A 101 0.75 31.75 5.38
CA LEU A 101 -0.10 31.95 4.19
C LEU A 101 -1.60 31.99 4.53
N ASP A 102 -1.95 31.78 5.81
CA ASP A 102 -3.32 31.77 6.32
C ASP A 102 -4.21 30.79 5.51
N LEU A 103 -3.74 29.54 5.38
CA LEU A 103 -4.42 28.48 4.63
C LEU A 103 -5.43 27.74 5.52
N ASN A 104 -6.54 27.27 4.94
CA ASN A 104 -7.60 26.52 5.63
C ASN A 104 -7.22 25.04 5.88
N LEU A 105 -6.08 24.84 6.55
CA LEU A 105 -5.48 23.55 6.88
C LEU A 105 -5.44 23.33 8.39
N ASN A 106 -5.97 22.20 8.85
CA ASN A 106 -5.94 21.82 10.26
C ASN A 106 -4.96 20.69 10.53
N PHE A 107 -4.05 20.85 11.48
CA PHE A 107 -3.03 19.85 11.74
C PHE A 107 -3.33 19.02 12.99
N PHE A 108 -3.28 17.70 12.83
CA PHE A 108 -3.46 16.69 13.86
C PHE A 108 -2.25 15.75 13.92
N LYS A 109 -2.07 15.09 15.07
CA LYS A 109 -1.05 14.04 15.23
C LYS A 109 -1.29 12.88 14.26
N GLY A 110 -0.22 12.17 13.89
CA GLY A 110 -0.31 10.97 13.07
C GLY A 110 -1.24 9.90 13.67
N ARG A 111 -1.93 9.17 12.80
CA ARG A 111 -2.87 8.09 13.16
C ARG A 111 -2.71 6.91 12.19
N ASP A 112 -3.09 5.72 12.63
CA ASP A 112 -3.29 4.59 11.72
C ASP A 112 -4.45 4.92 10.78
N HIS A 113 -4.29 4.63 9.49
CA HIS A 113 -5.29 5.00 8.51
C HIS A 113 -6.63 4.29 8.71
N ALA A 114 -6.63 3.12 9.36
CA ALA A 114 -7.85 2.38 9.71
C ALA A 114 -8.42 2.78 11.08
N ASP A 115 -7.89 3.81 11.75
CA ASP A 115 -8.49 4.36 12.97
C ASP A 115 -9.93 4.84 12.68
N ASP A 116 -10.88 4.48 13.54
CA ASP A 116 -12.31 4.78 13.39
C ASP A 116 -12.58 6.27 13.16
N SER A 117 -11.74 7.15 13.73
CA SER A 117 -11.87 8.59 13.55
C SER A 117 -11.67 9.05 12.10
N LEU A 118 -11.03 8.24 11.24
CA LEU A 118 -10.80 8.52 9.83
C LEU A 118 -11.88 7.93 8.91
N HIS A 119 -12.71 7.00 9.39
CA HIS A 119 -13.72 6.32 8.56
C HIS A 119 -14.77 7.31 8.05
N GLY A 120 -15.14 8.32 8.84
CA GLY A 120 -16.16 9.30 8.47
C GLY A 120 -15.76 10.34 7.41
N TYR A 121 -14.49 10.42 6.97
CA TYR A 121 -14.08 11.35 5.91
C TYR A 121 -14.48 10.88 4.52
N LYS A 122 -15.06 11.78 3.71
CA LYS A 122 -15.48 11.49 2.33
C LYS A 122 -14.34 11.52 1.32
N VAL A 123 -13.38 12.44 1.48
CA VAL A 123 -12.36 12.72 0.46
C VAL A 123 -10.96 12.59 1.05
N PHE A 124 -10.13 11.74 0.45
CA PHE A 124 -8.70 11.70 0.70
C PHE A 124 -7.97 12.49 -0.39
N VAL A 125 -7.06 13.38 -0.01
CA VAL A 125 -6.24 14.15 -0.94
C VAL A 125 -4.83 13.59 -0.93
N ASN A 126 -4.25 13.35 -2.11
CA ASN A 126 -2.85 12.99 -2.29
C ASN A 126 -2.22 13.88 -3.38
N PRO A 127 -1.60 15.00 -3.01
CA PRO A 127 -1.03 15.93 -3.98
C PRO A 127 0.40 15.58 -4.41
N SER A 128 0.97 14.50 -3.86
CA SER A 128 2.35 14.11 -4.08
C SER A 128 2.62 13.71 -5.53
N VAL A 129 3.71 14.24 -6.08
CA VAL A 129 4.27 13.88 -7.39
C VAL A 129 5.65 13.22 -7.29
N SER A 130 6.06 12.86 -6.07
CA SER A 130 7.36 12.27 -5.75
C SER A 130 7.24 10.81 -5.28
N ASP A 131 6.03 10.31 -5.03
CA ASP A 131 5.84 8.94 -4.58
C ASP A 131 6.14 7.93 -5.68
N VAL A 132 6.69 6.79 -5.29
CA VAL A 132 6.72 5.59 -6.13
C VAL A 132 5.32 4.97 -6.18
N LEU A 133 4.69 4.86 -5.03
CA LEU A 133 3.32 4.40 -4.84
C LEU A 133 2.83 4.98 -3.51
N CYS A 134 1.64 5.56 -3.49
CA CYS A 134 1.02 6.02 -2.24
C CYS A 134 0.10 4.94 -1.69
N THR A 135 0.51 4.27 -0.60
CA THR A 135 -0.30 3.24 0.06
C THR A 135 -1.59 3.82 0.62
N ALA A 136 -1.54 5.04 1.15
CA ALA A 136 -2.73 5.74 1.65
C ALA A 136 -3.79 5.99 0.55
N THR A 137 -3.38 6.17 -0.70
CA THR A 137 -4.35 6.22 -1.82
C THR A 137 -5.10 4.89 -1.98
N ALA A 138 -4.39 3.76 -1.95
CA ALA A 138 -5.02 2.44 -2.05
C ALA A 138 -5.98 2.18 -0.87
N GLU A 139 -5.53 2.51 0.35
CA GLU A 139 -6.31 2.35 1.58
C GLU A 139 -7.58 3.22 1.57
N ALA A 140 -7.48 4.48 1.14
CA ALA A 140 -8.63 5.37 1.03
C ALA A 140 -9.65 4.90 -0.02
N LEU A 141 -9.19 4.42 -1.18
CA LEU A 141 -10.07 3.80 -2.18
C LEU A 141 -10.76 2.55 -1.64
N ALA A 142 -10.02 1.69 -0.94
CA ALA A 142 -10.56 0.49 -0.32
C ALA A 142 -11.65 0.79 0.73
N MET A 143 -11.51 1.91 1.45
CA MET A 143 -12.54 2.43 2.35
C MET A 143 -13.72 3.11 1.62
N GLY A 144 -13.79 3.04 0.29
CA GLY A 144 -14.89 3.60 -0.49
C GLY A 144 -14.92 5.13 -0.58
N LYS A 145 -13.80 5.80 -0.31
CA LYS A 145 -13.70 7.27 -0.33
C LYS A 145 -13.40 7.78 -1.74
N PHE A 146 -13.68 9.07 -1.99
CA PHE A 146 -13.03 9.75 -3.11
C PHE A 146 -11.54 9.89 -2.81
N VAL A 147 -10.71 9.73 -3.85
CA VAL A 147 -9.32 10.15 -3.83
C VAL A 147 -9.13 11.25 -4.85
N ILE A 148 -8.57 12.38 -4.45
CA ILE A 148 -8.08 13.41 -5.38
C ILE A 148 -6.57 13.31 -5.41
N CYS A 149 -5.98 12.98 -6.55
CA CYS A 149 -4.53 12.86 -6.66
C CYS A 149 -3.94 13.40 -7.96
N ALA A 150 -2.65 13.71 -7.95
CA ALA A 150 -1.98 14.18 -9.16
C ALA A 150 -2.03 13.13 -10.29
N ASP A 151 -2.19 13.59 -11.52
CA ASP A 151 -1.97 12.86 -12.77
C ASP A 151 -0.46 12.57 -12.89
N HIS A 152 -0.03 11.52 -12.19
CA HIS A 152 1.36 11.11 -12.05
C HIS A 152 1.48 9.60 -12.28
N PRO A 153 2.60 9.06 -12.82
CA PRO A 153 2.75 7.64 -13.08
C PRO A 153 2.63 6.74 -11.85
N SER A 154 2.89 7.26 -10.65
CA SER A 154 2.68 6.53 -9.39
C SER A 154 1.21 6.20 -9.11
N ASN A 155 0.30 6.93 -9.74
CA ASN A 155 -1.14 6.80 -9.53
C ASN A 155 -1.84 6.09 -10.69
N GLU A 156 -1.10 5.62 -11.71
CA GLU A 156 -1.63 4.99 -12.92
C GLU A 156 -2.62 3.86 -12.61
N PHE A 157 -2.25 2.96 -11.69
CA PHE A 157 -3.10 1.86 -11.25
C PHE A 157 -4.44 2.33 -10.70
N PHE A 158 -4.47 3.46 -10.00
CA PHE A 158 -5.65 3.96 -9.33
C PHE A 158 -6.62 4.68 -10.30
N ARG A 159 -6.17 5.11 -11.49
CA ARG A 159 -7.03 5.79 -12.48
C ARG A 159 -8.20 4.94 -12.97
N ALA A 160 -8.06 3.63 -12.90
CA ALA A 160 -9.13 2.70 -13.27
C ALA A 160 -10.32 2.73 -12.29
N PHE A 161 -10.17 3.32 -11.12
CA PHE A 161 -11.23 3.42 -10.12
C PHE A 161 -12.05 4.71 -10.33
N PRO A 162 -13.38 4.64 -10.41
CA PRO A 162 -14.23 5.82 -10.66
C PRO A 162 -14.14 6.85 -9.54
N ASN A 163 -13.80 6.43 -8.32
CA ASN A 163 -13.60 7.33 -7.17
C ASN A 163 -12.20 7.97 -7.14
N CYS A 164 -11.31 7.63 -8.07
CA CYS A 164 -9.98 8.23 -8.18
C CYS A 164 -10.03 9.40 -9.18
N LEU A 165 -10.10 10.60 -8.63
CA LEU A 165 -10.19 11.85 -9.37
C LEU A 165 -8.80 12.43 -9.57
N THR A 166 -8.19 12.16 -10.73
CA THR A 166 -6.88 12.71 -11.05
C THR A 166 -6.93 14.16 -11.53
N TYR A 167 -5.92 14.95 -11.19
CA TYR A 167 -5.77 16.32 -11.69
C TYR A 167 -4.38 16.54 -12.30
N LYS A 168 -4.31 17.29 -13.42
CA LYS A 168 -3.05 17.60 -14.10
C LYS A 168 -2.56 19.01 -13.81
N THR A 169 -3.51 19.95 -13.73
CA THR A 169 -3.25 21.36 -13.40
C THR A 169 -3.82 21.72 -12.02
N SER A 170 -3.41 22.86 -11.47
CA SER A 170 -3.95 23.32 -10.19
C SER A 170 -5.42 23.77 -10.31
N GLU A 171 -5.82 24.22 -11.49
CA GLU A 171 -7.22 24.52 -11.82
C GLU A 171 -8.06 23.22 -11.87
N ASP A 172 -7.49 22.13 -12.43
CA ASP A 172 -8.13 20.81 -12.38
C ASP A 172 -8.28 20.32 -10.93
N PHE A 173 -7.30 20.57 -10.07
CA PHE A 173 -7.39 20.23 -8.65
C PHE A 173 -8.62 20.88 -8.00
N VAL A 174 -8.83 22.18 -8.22
CA VAL A 174 -10.01 22.89 -7.74
C VAL A 174 -11.30 22.27 -8.29
N ALA A 175 -11.32 21.92 -9.58
CA ALA A 175 -12.47 21.28 -10.21
C ALA A 175 -12.78 19.92 -9.57
N ARG A 176 -11.76 19.07 -9.33
CA ARG A 176 -11.90 17.77 -8.66
C ARG A 176 -12.34 17.91 -7.21
N VAL A 177 -11.87 18.93 -6.49
CA VAL A 177 -12.33 19.25 -5.13
C VAL A 177 -13.83 19.58 -5.15
N LYS A 178 -14.27 20.48 -6.03
CA LYS A 178 -15.69 20.85 -6.16
C LYS A 178 -16.55 19.64 -6.54
N GLU A 179 -16.07 18.81 -7.47
CA GLU A 179 -16.71 17.57 -7.89
C GLU A 179 -16.88 16.58 -6.71
N ALA A 180 -15.81 16.28 -5.97
CA ALA A 180 -15.86 15.34 -4.85
C ALA A 180 -16.73 15.85 -3.68
N MET A 181 -16.77 17.16 -3.46
CA MET A 181 -17.59 17.74 -2.40
C MET A 181 -19.08 17.73 -2.74
N ASN A 182 -19.45 17.91 -4.02
CA ASN A 182 -20.83 17.95 -4.50
C ASN A 182 -21.43 16.56 -4.83
N ASN A 183 -20.60 15.54 -4.94
CA ASN A 183 -21.03 14.18 -5.26
C ASN A 183 -20.71 13.21 -4.11
N GLU A 184 -21.21 11.98 -4.23
CA GLU A 184 -20.91 10.89 -3.31
C GLU A 184 -20.10 9.80 -4.01
N PRO A 185 -19.09 9.20 -3.34
CA PRO A 185 -18.34 8.08 -3.90
C PRO A 185 -19.26 6.93 -4.30
N GLN A 186 -18.91 6.24 -5.38
CA GLN A 186 -19.58 5.01 -5.79
C GLN A 186 -19.11 3.85 -4.90
N PRO A 187 -20.00 2.95 -4.47
CA PRO A 187 -19.58 1.69 -3.85
C PRO A 187 -18.63 0.92 -4.79
N LEU A 188 -17.58 0.33 -4.24
CA LEU A 188 -16.67 -0.50 -5.04
C LEU A 188 -17.39 -1.74 -5.55
N THR A 189 -17.21 -2.07 -6.82
CA THR A 189 -17.64 -3.36 -7.36
C THR A 189 -16.84 -4.51 -6.74
N SER A 190 -17.34 -5.74 -6.84
CA SER A 190 -16.59 -6.92 -6.37
C SER A 190 -15.23 -7.05 -7.06
N GLU A 191 -15.14 -6.69 -8.35
CA GLU A 191 -13.87 -6.68 -9.10
C GLU A 191 -12.91 -5.60 -8.59
N GLN A 192 -13.40 -4.39 -8.33
CA GLN A 192 -12.57 -3.31 -7.79
C GLN A 192 -12.05 -3.63 -6.39
N ARG A 193 -12.91 -4.19 -5.52
CA ARG A 193 -12.50 -4.68 -4.19
C ARG A 193 -11.42 -5.76 -4.30
N TYR A 194 -11.63 -6.72 -5.21
CA TYR A 194 -10.65 -7.78 -5.47
C TYR A 194 -9.32 -7.19 -5.96
N ASN A 195 -9.33 -6.26 -6.91
CA ASN A 195 -8.11 -5.65 -7.44
C ASN A 195 -7.24 -4.98 -6.37
N LEU A 196 -7.85 -4.43 -5.32
CA LEU A 196 -7.17 -3.83 -4.17
C LEU A 196 -6.73 -4.85 -3.10
N SER A 197 -7.19 -6.10 -3.17
CA SER A 197 -6.94 -7.09 -2.12
C SER A 197 -5.51 -7.65 -2.15
N TRP A 198 -5.07 -8.25 -1.04
CA TRP A 198 -3.79 -8.95 -0.97
C TRP A 198 -3.74 -10.16 -1.90
N GLU A 199 -4.85 -10.85 -2.11
CA GLU A 199 -4.96 -11.99 -3.01
C GLU A 199 -4.65 -11.57 -4.45
N ALA A 200 -5.28 -10.51 -4.96
CA ALA A 200 -5.02 -10.04 -6.32
C ALA A 200 -3.59 -9.47 -6.46
N ALA A 201 -3.08 -8.78 -5.44
CA ALA A 201 -1.70 -8.31 -5.42
C ALA A 201 -0.69 -9.47 -5.48
N THR A 202 -0.98 -10.55 -4.74
CA THR A 202 -0.16 -11.78 -4.76
C THR A 202 -0.24 -12.47 -6.11
N GLN A 203 -1.42 -12.57 -6.73
CA GLN A 203 -1.55 -13.13 -8.08
C GLN A 203 -0.77 -12.34 -9.13
N ARG A 204 -0.84 -11.01 -9.08
CA ARG A 204 -0.01 -10.14 -9.93
C ARG A 204 1.47 -10.43 -9.70
N PHE A 205 1.91 -10.54 -8.45
CA PHE A 205 3.29 -10.90 -8.13
C PHE A 205 3.70 -12.27 -8.69
N MET A 206 2.88 -13.31 -8.51
CA MET A 206 3.14 -14.66 -9.04
C MET A 206 3.26 -14.66 -10.56
N GLN A 207 2.33 -13.98 -11.24
CA GLN A 207 2.31 -13.88 -12.70
C GLN A 207 3.61 -13.28 -13.28
N TYR A 208 4.14 -12.23 -12.64
CA TYR A 208 5.31 -11.49 -13.13
C TYR A 208 6.63 -11.88 -12.49
N SER A 209 6.62 -12.77 -11.49
CA SER A 209 7.85 -13.31 -10.89
C SER A 209 8.35 -14.56 -11.60
N GLU A 210 7.54 -15.11 -12.52
CA GLU A 210 7.75 -16.41 -13.17
C GLU A 210 7.97 -17.59 -12.18
N LEU A 211 7.63 -17.40 -10.90
CA LEU A 211 7.81 -18.40 -9.84
C LEU A 211 7.05 -19.69 -10.15
N ASP A 212 5.89 -19.59 -10.80
CA ASP A 212 5.11 -20.77 -11.22
C ASP A 212 5.91 -21.70 -12.14
N LYS A 213 6.82 -21.16 -12.98
CA LYS A 213 7.68 -22.00 -13.84
C LYS A 213 8.72 -22.76 -13.00
N VAL A 214 9.20 -22.15 -11.92
CA VAL A 214 10.19 -22.77 -11.02
C VAL A 214 9.53 -23.84 -10.16
N LEU A 215 8.41 -23.51 -9.51
CA LEU A 215 7.68 -24.40 -8.61
C LEU A 215 7.14 -25.65 -9.35
N ASN A 216 6.58 -25.47 -10.55
CA ASN A 216 6.05 -26.60 -11.32
C ASN A 216 7.16 -27.49 -11.93
N ASN A 217 8.37 -26.95 -12.16
CA ASN A 217 9.50 -27.74 -12.62
C ASN A 217 10.05 -28.67 -11.51
N GLU A 218 9.94 -28.29 -10.24
CA GLU A 218 10.34 -29.15 -9.11
C GLU A 218 9.39 -30.34 -8.91
N GLU A 219 8.08 -30.15 -9.05
CA GLU A 219 7.10 -31.25 -9.01
C GLU A 219 7.37 -32.29 -10.11
N THR A 220 7.77 -31.83 -11.29
CA THR A 220 8.07 -32.69 -12.45
C THR A 220 9.35 -33.52 -12.25
N LEU A 221 10.28 -33.07 -11.39
CA LEU A 221 11.49 -33.79 -11.02
C LEU A 221 11.25 -34.83 -9.91
N SER A 222 10.27 -34.61 -9.01
CA SER A 222 9.94 -35.57 -7.94
C SER A 222 9.21 -36.83 -8.45
N CYS A 223 8.45 -36.71 -9.55
CA CYS A 223 7.63 -37.80 -10.10
C CYS A 223 8.38 -38.77 -11.03
N LYS A 224 9.70 -38.62 -11.25
CA LYS A 224 10.49 -39.44 -12.20
C LYS A 224 11.57 -40.35 -11.55
N ALA A 225 11.39 -40.74 -10.29
CA ALA A 225 12.30 -41.68 -9.62
C ALA A 225 11.77 -43.13 -9.62
N SER A 226 11.70 -43.77 -10.79
CA SER A 226 11.63 -45.24 -10.91
C SER A 226 12.14 -45.73 -12.27
N GLY A 227 13.47 -45.94 -12.39
CA GLY A 227 14.11 -46.53 -13.58
C GLY A 227 15.65 -46.58 -13.45
N PRO A 228 16.35 -47.59 -14.02
CA PRO A 228 17.60 -48.11 -13.47
C PRO A 228 18.85 -47.28 -13.79
N LYS A 229 19.85 -47.48 -12.92
CA LYS A 229 21.17 -46.83 -12.83
C LYS A 229 21.85 -46.60 -14.20
N VAL A 230 22.04 -45.33 -14.53
CA VAL A 230 23.08 -44.85 -15.47
C VAL A 230 23.96 -43.87 -14.70
N ASN A 231 25.26 -44.15 -14.65
CA ASN A 231 26.26 -43.28 -14.04
C ASN A 231 26.24 -41.90 -14.72
N LYS A 232 25.62 -40.92 -14.09
CA LYS A 232 25.76 -39.50 -14.45
C LYS A 232 26.91 -38.90 -13.66
N SER A 233 27.84 -38.28 -14.39
CA SER A 233 28.81 -37.37 -13.83
C SER A 233 28.09 -36.32 -12.98
N ILE A 234 28.53 -36.19 -11.74
CA ILE A 234 28.05 -35.16 -10.81
C ILE A 234 28.51 -33.82 -11.38
N SER A 235 27.62 -33.06 -12.01
CA SER A 235 27.90 -31.64 -12.25
C SER A 235 27.91 -30.96 -10.89
N MET A 236 29.06 -30.40 -10.52
CA MET A 236 29.18 -29.54 -9.35
C MET A 236 28.06 -28.48 -9.38
N PRO A 237 27.40 -28.19 -8.24
CA PRO A 237 26.42 -27.11 -8.17
C PRO A 237 27.09 -25.82 -8.65
N ILE A 238 26.34 -25.04 -9.41
CA ILE A 238 26.81 -23.74 -9.91
C ILE A 238 27.16 -22.92 -8.67
N LEU A 239 28.35 -22.31 -8.63
CA LEU A 239 28.86 -21.60 -7.45
C LEU A 239 27.87 -20.55 -6.90
N SER A 240 26.99 -20.03 -7.75
CA SER A 240 25.88 -19.14 -7.37
C SER A 240 24.83 -19.82 -6.49
N GLU A 241 24.44 -21.07 -6.75
CA GLU A 241 23.42 -21.78 -5.97
C GLU A 241 23.89 -22.09 -4.54
N ALA A 242 25.17 -22.42 -4.37
CA ALA A 242 25.76 -22.64 -3.05
C ALA A 242 25.88 -21.32 -2.26
N VAL A 243 26.19 -20.21 -2.93
CA VAL A 243 26.23 -18.88 -2.32
C VAL A 243 24.82 -18.40 -1.96
N ASP A 244 23.85 -18.58 -2.86
CA ASP A 244 22.44 -18.23 -2.64
C ASP A 244 21.84 -19.07 -1.50
N GLY A 245 22.15 -20.37 -1.44
CA GLY A 245 21.75 -21.25 -0.33
C GLY A 245 22.36 -20.84 1.00
N GLY A 246 23.65 -20.45 1.02
CA GLY A 246 24.31 -19.93 2.22
C GLY A 246 23.73 -18.60 2.69
N LEU A 247 23.43 -17.70 1.74
CA LEU A 247 22.81 -16.40 2.04
C LEU A 247 21.38 -16.57 2.55
N ALA A 248 20.60 -17.48 1.94
CA ALA A 248 19.25 -17.82 2.38
C ALA A 248 19.25 -18.44 3.79
N PHE A 249 20.20 -19.33 4.07
CA PHE A 249 20.37 -19.91 5.41
C PHE A 249 20.78 -18.85 6.45
N ALA A 250 21.73 -17.98 6.12
CA ALA A 250 22.13 -16.88 7.00
C ALA A 250 20.96 -15.91 7.27
N HIS A 251 20.20 -15.55 6.23
CA HIS A 251 19.00 -14.74 6.35
C HIS A 251 17.93 -15.44 7.20
N TYR A 252 17.73 -16.75 7.04
CA TYR A 252 16.82 -17.54 7.86
C TYR A 252 17.23 -17.54 9.34
N CYS A 253 18.51 -17.80 9.66
CA CYS A 253 19.00 -17.73 11.04
C CYS A 253 18.83 -16.33 11.64
N PHE A 254 19.08 -15.30 10.83
CA PHE A 254 18.96 -13.91 11.25
C PHE A 254 17.51 -13.51 11.54
N THR A 255 16.59 -13.85 10.63
CA THR A 255 15.16 -13.54 10.73
C THR A 255 14.37 -14.50 11.61
N GLY A 256 14.92 -15.66 11.95
CA GLY A 256 14.33 -16.62 12.89
C GLY A 256 14.59 -16.25 14.36
N ASN A 257 15.62 -15.45 14.64
CA ASN A 257 16.01 -15.04 15.98
C ASN A 257 15.43 -13.66 16.33
N GLU A 258 14.58 -13.60 17.36
CA GLU A 258 13.88 -12.38 17.75
C GLU A 258 14.84 -11.29 18.26
N ILE A 259 15.90 -11.66 18.98
CA ILE A 259 16.88 -10.69 19.50
C ILE A 259 17.58 -9.97 18.35
N LEU A 260 18.01 -10.72 17.34
CA LEU A 260 18.67 -10.16 16.16
C LEU A 260 17.71 -9.27 15.36
N ARG A 261 16.47 -9.73 15.13
CA ARG A 261 15.42 -8.92 14.48
C ARG A 261 15.19 -7.58 15.16
N LEU A 262 15.01 -7.60 16.48
CA LEU A 262 14.79 -6.38 17.28
C LEU A 262 16.00 -5.46 17.24
N SER A 263 17.23 -6.02 17.29
CA SER A 263 18.46 -5.24 17.23
C SER A 263 18.64 -4.48 15.91
N THR A 264 18.00 -4.95 14.83
CA THR A 264 17.97 -4.26 13.52
C THR A 264 16.68 -3.50 13.25
N GLY A 265 15.89 -3.22 14.29
CA GLY A 265 14.71 -2.35 14.20
C GLY A 265 13.43 -3.04 13.74
N ALA A 266 13.36 -4.38 13.75
CA ALA A 266 12.07 -5.05 13.60
C ALA A 266 11.14 -4.73 14.79
N ILE A 267 9.84 -4.70 14.54
CA ILE A 267 8.84 -4.40 15.57
C ILE A 267 8.60 -5.65 16.43
N PRO A 268 8.57 -5.56 17.77
CA PRO A 268 8.31 -6.71 18.64
C PRO A 268 7.00 -7.43 18.31
N GLY A 269 7.03 -8.77 18.36
CA GLY A 269 5.84 -9.60 18.14
C GLY A 269 5.37 -9.68 16.68
N THR A 270 6.18 -9.19 15.74
CA THR A 270 5.92 -9.32 14.29
C THR A 270 6.61 -10.53 13.66
N ARG A 271 7.19 -11.40 14.49
CA ARG A 271 7.90 -12.59 14.00
C ARG A 271 6.99 -13.58 13.33
N ASP A 272 5.93 -13.93 14.05
CA ASP A 272 4.92 -14.88 13.65
C ASP A 272 3.64 -14.14 13.31
N TYR A 273 2.84 -14.71 12.42
CA TYR A 273 1.54 -14.16 12.09
C TYR A 273 0.58 -14.32 13.28
N SER A 274 -0.26 -13.31 13.53
CA SER A 274 -1.21 -13.30 14.64
C SER A 274 -2.48 -14.07 14.29
N LYS A 275 -3.35 -14.33 15.29
CA LYS A 275 -4.71 -14.85 15.04
C LYS A 275 -5.50 -13.99 14.06
N GLN A 276 -5.34 -12.67 14.13
CA GLN A 276 -6.00 -11.74 13.22
C GLN A 276 -5.51 -11.95 11.78
N HIS A 277 -4.20 -12.11 11.57
CA HIS A 277 -3.66 -12.46 10.27
C HIS A 277 -4.18 -13.81 9.75
N CYS A 278 -4.40 -14.80 10.62
CA CYS A 278 -5.00 -16.07 10.21
C CYS A 278 -6.41 -15.90 9.66
N MET A 279 -7.22 -15.09 10.34
CA MET A 279 -8.58 -14.79 9.90
C MET A 279 -8.59 -14.00 8.60
N ASP A 280 -7.71 -13.01 8.48
CA ASP A 280 -7.66 -12.12 7.32
C ASP A 280 -7.08 -12.79 6.07
N LEU A 281 -6.13 -13.72 6.22
CA LEU A 281 -5.46 -14.43 5.11
C LEU A 281 -5.95 -15.87 4.93
N HIS A 282 -6.97 -16.29 5.69
CA HIS A 282 -7.47 -17.66 5.73
C HIS A 282 -6.37 -18.72 6.00
N LEU A 283 -5.41 -18.39 6.88
CA LEU A 283 -4.33 -19.28 7.28
C LEU A 283 -4.73 -20.15 8.47
N LEU A 284 -4.04 -21.28 8.64
CA LEU A 284 -4.13 -22.08 9.86
C LEU A 284 -3.62 -21.26 11.07
N PRO A 285 -4.14 -21.49 12.29
CA PRO A 285 -3.65 -20.83 13.49
C PRO A 285 -2.13 -21.01 13.63
N PRO A 286 -1.39 -20.01 14.16
CA PRO A 286 0.05 -20.12 14.27
C PRO A 286 0.39 -21.31 15.14
N GLN A 287 0.96 -22.35 14.53
CA GLN A 287 1.54 -23.47 15.25
C GLN A 287 2.82 -22.95 15.90
N VAL A 288 2.72 -22.46 17.13
CA VAL A 288 3.90 -22.21 17.96
C VAL A 288 4.48 -23.58 18.32
N GLN A 289 5.30 -24.15 17.44
CA GLN A 289 6.26 -25.14 17.87
C GLN A 289 7.34 -24.38 18.65
N ASN A 290 7.08 -24.12 19.93
CA ASN A 290 8.18 -24.02 20.87
C ASN A 290 8.71 -25.45 20.96
N PRO A 291 9.92 -25.78 20.48
CA PRO A 291 10.55 -27.01 20.89
C PRO A 291 10.63 -26.96 22.41
N VAL A 292 9.80 -27.76 23.07
CA VAL A 292 9.96 -28.07 24.48
C VAL A 292 11.22 -28.90 24.52
N TYR A 293 12.36 -28.25 24.73
CA TYR A 293 13.56 -28.94 25.19
C TYR A 293 13.24 -29.40 26.61
N GLY A 294 12.68 -30.62 26.70
CA GLY A 294 12.63 -31.36 27.94
C GLY A 294 14.05 -31.70 28.34
N TRP A 295 14.42 -31.16 29.50
CA TRP A 295 15.51 -31.50 30.43
C TRP A 295 16.47 -32.63 30.02
#